data_AF-A0AA97EUC6-F1
#
_entry.id   AF-A0AA97EUC6-F1
#
_cell.length_a   1.000
_cell.length_b   1.000
_cell.length_c   1.000
_cell.angle_alpha   90.00
_cell.angle_beta   90.00
_cell.angle_gamma   90.00
#
_symmetry.space_group_name_H-M   'P 1'
#
loop_
_entity.id
_entity.type
_entity.pdbx_description
1 polymer ?
#
loop_
_entity_poly.entity_id
_entity_poly.type
_entity_poly.pdbx_seq_one_letter_code
_entity_poly.pdbx_strand_id
1 'polypeptide(L)'
;MKKLLLITITLMLSGGAWAMDCSNMKTSIESQKCLNNEVKSLRLQLDKIYQSAQNQTQAKAELKKSQELWTKYKEVQCGDFVVADTQGSPATVEYDLTCQSILYKQRIDFLKSIFN
;
A
#
# COMPACT_ATOMS: atom_id res chain seq x y z
N MET A 1 -34.82 -20.66 -34.12
CA MET A 1 -33.45 -20.09 -33.98
C MET A 1 -33.21 -19.80 -32.51
N LYS A 2 -32.38 -20.62 -31.84
CA LYS A 2 -32.14 -20.54 -30.39
C LYS A 2 -31.22 -19.37 -30.07
N LYS A 3 -31.69 -18.43 -29.26
CA LYS A 3 -30.91 -17.29 -28.75
C LYS A 3 -29.89 -17.82 -27.74
N LEU A 4 -28.59 -17.69 -28.04
CA LEU A 4 -27.52 -17.95 -27.07
C LEU A 4 -27.47 -16.78 -26.07
N LEU A 5 -27.79 -17.08 -24.81
CA LEU A 5 -27.51 -16.23 -23.67
C LEU A 5 -26.03 -16.39 -23.30
N LEU A 6 -25.24 -15.35 -23.55
CA LEU A 6 -23.88 -15.22 -23.05
C LEU A 6 -23.92 -14.82 -21.58
N ILE A 7 -23.66 -15.78 -20.70
CA ILE A 7 -23.44 -15.55 -19.27
C ILE A 7 -21.98 -15.14 -19.11
N THR A 8 -21.74 -13.84 -18.95
CA THR A 8 -20.43 -13.31 -18.57
C THR A 8 -20.16 -13.63 -17.09
N ILE A 9 -19.32 -14.63 -16.87
CA ILE A 9 -18.72 -14.91 -15.57
C ILE A 9 -17.66 -13.84 -15.31
N THR A 10 -17.99 -12.82 -14.53
CA THR A 10 -16.99 -11.96 -13.91
C THR A 10 -16.29 -12.75 -12.80
N LEU A 11 -15.15 -13.35 -13.13
CA LEU A 11 -14.20 -13.82 -12.11
C LEU A 11 -13.79 -12.61 -11.27
N MET A 12 -14.34 -12.52 -10.07
CA MET A 12 -13.73 -11.73 -9.00
C MET A 12 -12.42 -12.41 -8.62
N LEU A 13 -11.34 -12.05 -9.30
CA LEU A 13 -10.00 -12.20 -8.74
C LEU A 13 -9.91 -11.21 -7.58
N SER A 14 -10.43 -11.60 -6.42
CA SER A 14 -9.98 -11.06 -5.15
C SER A 14 -8.54 -11.52 -4.96
N GLY A 15 -7.61 -10.79 -5.60
CA GLY A 15 -6.21 -10.82 -5.23
C GLY A 15 -6.10 -10.26 -3.82
N GLY A 16 -6.43 -11.10 -2.84
CA GLY A 16 -6.19 -10.82 -1.43
C GLY A 16 -4.74 -10.43 -1.32
N ALA A 17 -4.49 -9.20 -0.88
CA ALA A 17 -3.17 -8.82 -0.44
C ALA A 17 -2.85 -9.80 0.70
N TRP A 18 -1.88 -10.69 0.50
CA TRP A 18 -1.37 -11.49 1.58
C TRP A 18 -0.65 -10.50 2.50
N ALA A 19 -1.36 -9.96 3.49
CA ALA A 19 -0.74 -9.21 4.56
C ALA A 19 0.20 -10.19 5.26
N MET A 20 1.51 -9.94 5.18
CA MET A 20 2.47 -10.69 5.98
C MET A 20 2.20 -10.34 7.44
N ASP A 21 1.78 -11.33 8.22
CA ASP A 21 1.59 -11.14 9.65
C ASP A 21 2.96 -11.08 10.35
N CYS A 22 3.45 -9.85 10.58
CA CYS A 22 4.70 -9.60 11.28
C CYS A 22 4.55 -9.57 12.81
N SER A 23 3.37 -9.88 13.37
CA SER A 23 3.11 -9.74 14.81
C SER A 23 3.82 -10.77 15.71
N ASN A 24 4.30 -11.88 15.14
CA ASN A 24 4.82 -13.02 15.89
C ASN A 24 6.35 -13.22 15.77
N MET A 25 7.11 -12.15 15.49
CA MET A 25 8.57 -12.23 15.34
C MET A 25 9.27 -12.29 16.70
N LYS A 26 10.30 -13.13 16.85
CA LYS A 26 10.94 -13.40 18.16
C LYS A 26 12.03 -12.38 18.50
N THR A 27 12.52 -11.63 17.53
CA THR A 27 13.57 -10.63 17.70
C THR A 27 13.26 -9.35 16.93
N SER A 28 13.82 -8.21 17.37
CA SER A 28 13.68 -6.93 16.65
C SER A 28 14.25 -7.01 15.22
N ILE A 29 15.32 -7.78 15.00
CA ILE A 29 15.90 -7.98 13.66
C ILE A 29 14.92 -8.72 12.74
N GLU A 30 14.27 -9.78 13.25
CA GLU A 30 13.25 -10.51 12.50
C GLU A 30 12.03 -9.63 12.21
N SER A 31 11.59 -8.83 13.19
CA SER A 31 10.50 -7.86 13.01
C SER A 31 10.82 -6.87 11.91
N GLN A 32 11.99 -6.20 12.00
CA GLN A 32 12.43 -5.24 10.98
C GLN A 32 12.57 -5.88 9.60
N LYS A 33 13.05 -7.11 9.51
CA LYS A 33 13.15 -7.84 8.23
C LYS A 33 11.76 -8.13 7.65
N CYS A 34 10.83 -8.58 8.49
CA CYS A 34 9.45 -8.85 8.08
C CYS A 34 8.77 -7.57 7.56
N LEU A 35 8.82 -6.50 8.36
CA LEU A 35 8.23 -5.20 8.01
C LEU A 35 8.85 -4.60 6.75
N ASN A 36 10.17 -4.72 6.57
CA ASN A 36 10.83 -4.30 5.33
C ASN A 36 10.29 -5.04 4.09
N ASN A 37 10.10 -6.36 4.20
CA ASN A 37 9.53 -7.15 3.11
C ASN A 37 8.06 -6.78 2.85
N GLU A 38 7.30 -6.53 3.91
CA GLU A 38 5.92 -6.07 3.80
C GLU A 38 5.84 -4.72 3.08
N VAL A 39 6.63 -3.73 3.50
CA VAL A 39 6.69 -2.40 2.86
C VAL A 39 7.09 -2.50 1.38
N LYS A 40 8.06 -3.35 1.04
CA LYS A 40 8.43 -3.61 -0.36
C LYS A 40 7.27 -4.19 -1.16
N SER A 41 6.57 -5.18 -0.61
CA SER A 41 5.41 -5.81 -1.23
C SER A 41 4.27 -4.81 -1.45
N LEU A 42 3.95 -4.04 -0.42
CA LEU A 42 2.93 -3.00 -0.45
C LEU A 42 3.25 -1.89 -1.47
N ARG A 43 4.51 -1.48 -1.58
CA ARG A 43 4.94 -0.54 -2.62
C ARG A 43 4.64 -1.07 -4.02
N LEU A 44 5.04 -2.31 -4.32
CA LEU A 44 4.77 -2.93 -5.63
C LEU A 44 3.26 -3.06 -5.90
N GLN A 45 2.49 -3.39 -4.86
CA GLN A 45 1.03 -3.45 -4.96
C GLN A 45 0.43 -2.08 -5.25
N LEU A 46 0.87 -1.03 -4.56
CA LEU A 46 0.43 0.34 -4.82
C LEU A 46 0.76 0.77 -6.24
N ASP A 47 1.98 0.49 -6.73
CA ASP A 47 2.39 0.85 -8.10
C ASP A 47 1.46 0.21 -9.14
N LYS A 48 1.11 -1.07 -8.97
CA LYS A 48 0.16 -1.77 -9.85
C LYS A 48 -1.24 -1.15 -9.82
N ILE A 49 -1.76 -0.84 -8.64
CA ILE A 49 -3.09 -0.25 -8.47
C ILE A 49 -3.13 1.16 -9.02
N TYR A 50 -2.09 1.95 -8.77
CA TYR A 50 -1.95 3.31 -9.30
C TYR A 50 -1.88 3.31 -10.82
N GLN A 51 -1.14 2.38 -11.44
CA GLN A 51 -1.13 2.22 -12.90
C GLN A 51 -2.51 1.87 -13.46
N SER A 52 -3.25 0.97 -12.79
CA SER A 52 -4.64 0.67 -13.16
C SER A 52 -5.52 1.92 -13.08
N ALA A 53 -5.45 2.66 -11.98
CA ALA A 53 -6.21 3.89 -11.77
C ALA A 53 -5.90 4.97 -12.84
N GLN A 54 -4.62 5.14 -13.21
CA GLN A 54 -4.18 6.04 -14.28
C GLN A 54 -4.75 5.67 -15.66
N ASN A 55 -5.06 4.39 -15.91
CA ASN A 55 -5.69 3.95 -17.15
C ASN A 55 -7.20 4.14 -17.16
N GLN A 56 -7.84 4.15 -15.98
CA GLN A 56 -9.29 4.27 -15.84
C GLN A 56 -9.77 5.73 -15.77
N THR A 57 -9.00 6.63 -15.16
CA THR A 57 -9.40 8.03 -14.98
C THR A 57 -9.07 8.91 -16.20
N GLN A 58 -9.94 9.89 -16.47
CA GLN A 58 -9.64 11.01 -17.35
C GLN A 58 -8.83 12.11 -16.63
N ALA A 59 -8.90 12.18 -15.30
CA ALA A 59 -8.21 13.16 -14.46
C ALA A 59 -6.78 12.69 -14.08
N LYS A 60 -5.96 12.35 -15.09
CA LYS A 60 -4.63 11.76 -14.90
C LYS A 60 -3.64 12.72 -14.22
N ALA A 61 -3.74 14.01 -14.51
CA ALA A 61 -2.85 15.02 -13.94
C ALA A 61 -3.11 15.19 -12.44
N GLU A 62 -4.38 15.21 -12.05
CA GLU A 62 -4.86 15.32 -10.69
C GLU A 62 -4.51 14.07 -9.88
N LEU A 63 -4.71 12.87 -10.44
CA LEU A 63 -4.32 11.63 -9.79
C LEU A 63 -2.80 11.54 -9.60
N LYS A 64 -2.00 11.93 -10.61
CA LYS A 64 -0.54 12.03 -10.47
C LYS A 64 -0.14 13.01 -9.37
N LYS A 65 -0.74 14.21 -9.36
CA LYS A 65 -0.43 15.23 -8.36
C LYS A 65 -0.80 14.77 -6.95
N SER A 66 -1.96 14.12 -6.79
CA SER A 66 -2.40 13.50 -5.53
C SER A 66 -1.39 12.45 -5.06
N GLN A 67 -0.91 11.59 -5.96
CA GLN A 67 0.06 10.55 -5.63
C GLN A 67 1.42 11.14 -5.20
N GLU A 68 1.91 12.17 -5.88
CA GLU A 68 3.14 12.88 -5.51
C GLU A 68 3.04 13.52 -4.12
N LEU A 69 1.91 14.19 -3.82
CA LEU A 69 1.68 14.82 -2.52
C LEU A 69 1.55 13.79 -1.40
N TRP A 70 0.88 12.66 -1.67
CA TRP A 70 0.79 11.56 -0.73
C TRP A 70 2.17 10.95 -0.42
N THR A 71 3.05 10.79 -1.42
CA THR A 71 4.42 10.29 -1.19
C THR A 71 5.18 11.21 -0.25
N LYS A 72 5.11 12.53 -0.47
CA LYS A 72 5.74 13.52 0.43
C LYS A 72 5.18 13.45 1.85
N TYR A 73 3.87 13.34 1.98
CA TYR A 73 3.22 13.15 3.28
C TYR A 73 3.75 11.89 3.99
N LYS A 74 3.82 10.75 3.29
CA LYS A 74 4.36 9.49 3.84
C LYS A 74 5.81 9.65 4.31
N GLU A 75 6.66 10.31 3.52
CA GLU A 75 8.07 10.52 3.84
C GLU A 75 8.24 11.37 5.11
N VAL A 76 7.50 12.47 5.22
CA VAL A 76 7.54 13.32 6.42
C VAL A 76 6.96 12.60 7.64
N GLN A 77 5.85 11.88 7.46
CA GLN A 77 5.13 11.22 8.55
C GLN A 77 5.86 10.00 9.12
N CYS A 78 6.55 9.21 8.27
CA CYS A 78 7.23 7.99 8.71
C CYS A 78 8.75 8.17 8.94
N GLY A 79 9.36 9.21 8.37
CA GLY A 79 10.77 9.54 8.57
C GLY A 79 11.00 10.45 9.78
N ASP A 80 11.28 11.72 9.52
CA ASP A 80 11.70 12.69 10.55
C ASP A 80 10.72 12.81 11.71
N PHE A 81 9.41 12.70 11.46
CA PHE A 81 8.40 12.69 12.52
C PHE A 81 8.62 11.52 13.48
N VAL A 82 8.83 10.31 12.98
CA VAL A 82 9.07 9.12 13.81
C VAL A 82 10.41 9.24 14.55
N VAL A 83 11.45 9.75 13.89
CA VAL A 83 12.76 9.98 14.54
C VAL A 83 12.60 10.95 15.73
N ALA A 84 11.86 12.04 15.54
CA ALA A 84 11.60 13.02 16.59
C ALA A 84 10.77 12.41 17.73
N ASP A 85 9.70 11.68 17.41
CA ASP A 85 8.77 11.10 18.40
C ASP A 85 9.42 9.98 19.22
N THR A 86 10.21 9.13 18.57
CA THR A 86 10.92 8.02 19.22
C THR A 86 12.27 8.44 19.82
N GLN A 87 12.66 9.70 19.66
CA GLN A 87 13.93 10.28 20.10
C GLN A 87 15.17 9.47 19.63
N GLY A 88 15.09 8.86 18.45
CA GLY A 88 16.17 8.06 17.88
C GLY A 88 16.44 6.72 18.59
N SER A 89 15.48 6.20 19.36
CA SER A 89 15.61 4.91 20.04
C SER A 89 15.84 3.75 19.05
N PRO A 90 16.35 2.58 19.49
CA PRO A 90 16.48 1.40 18.61
C PRO A 90 15.17 0.94 17.96
N ALA A 91 14.01 1.32 18.53
CA ALA A 91 12.70 1.02 17.96
C ALA A 91 12.32 1.92 16.77
N THR A 92 13.03 3.03 16.53
CA THR A 92 12.76 4.01 15.46
C THR A 92 12.51 3.34 14.11
N VAL A 93 13.34 2.35 13.76
CA VAL A 93 13.25 1.63 12.48
C VAL A 93 11.94 0.83 12.38
N GLU A 94 11.54 0.18 13.46
CA GLU A 94 10.30 -0.60 13.52
C GLU A 94 9.06 0.30 13.43
N TYR A 95 9.09 1.45 14.10
CA TYR A 95 8.02 2.46 14.00
C TYR A 95 7.93 3.09 12.61
N ASP A 96 9.05 3.43 11.96
CA ASP A 96 9.07 3.95 10.59
C ASP A 96 8.44 2.93 9.63
N LEU A 97 8.93 1.68 9.64
CA LEU A 97 8.42 0.64 8.75
C LEU A 97 6.94 0.33 8.99
N THR A 98 6.50 0.34 10.26
CA THR A 98 5.09 0.17 10.61
C THR A 98 4.24 1.33 10.08
N CYS A 99 4.68 2.57 10.26
CA CYS A 99 4.03 3.75 9.71
C CYS A 99 3.90 3.64 8.18
N GLN A 100 4.98 3.25 7.50
CA GLN A 100 4.97 3.09 6.05
C GLN A 100 3.96 2.01 5.63
N SER A 101 3.96 0.85 6.30
CA SER A 101 3.02 -0.25 6.04
C SER A 101 1.56 0.23 6.15
N ILE A 102 1.22 0.95 7.22
CA ILE A 102 -0.12 1.53 7.42
C ILE A 102 -0.48 2.49 6.28
N LEU A 103 0.38 3.45 5.95
CA LEU A 103 0.07 4.44 4.93
C LEU A 103 -0.04 3.82 3.52
N TYR A 104 0.78 2.83 3.19
CA TYR A 104 0.63 2.09 1.94
C TYR A 104 -0.73 1.38 1.87
N LYS A 105 -1.13 0.65 2.92
CA LYS A 105 -2.42 -0.04 2.99
C LYS A 105 -3.58 0.94 2.81
N GLN A 106 -3.57 2.06 3.53
CA GLN A 106 -4.58 3.11 3.41
C GLN A 106 -4.68 3.65 1.97
N ARG A 107 -3.54 3.91 1.31
CA ARG A 107 -3.56 4.43 -0.06
C ARG A 107 -4.04 3.39 -1.08
N ILE A 108 -3.63 2.15 -0.90
CA ILE A 108 -4.08 1.00 -1.69
C ILE A 108 -5.60 0.86 -1.59
N ASP A 109 -6.13 0.86 -0.38
CA ASP A 109 -7.57 0.69 -0.12
C ASP A 109 -8.37 1.88 -0.64
N PHE A 110 -7.86 3.10 -0.48
CA PHE A 110 -8.47 4.30 -1.05
C PHE A 110 -8.56 4.22 -2.58
N LEU A 111 -7.46 3.90 -3.27
CA LEU A 111 -7.48 3.78 -4.73
C LEU A 111 -8.36 2.62 -5.20
N LYS A 112 -8.39 1.49 -4.48
CA LYS A 112 -9.33 0.40 -4.76
C LYS A 112 -10.77 0.88 -4.63
N SER A 113 -11.14 1.59 -3.57
CA SER A 113 -12.53 2.06 -3.36
C SER A 113 -13.07 2.94 -4.48
N ILE A 114 -12.18 3.54 -5.30
CA ILE A 114 -12.55 4.42 -6.42
C ILE A 114 -12.48 3.67 -7.76
N PHE A 115 -11.51 2.77 -7.93
CA PHE A 115 -11.12 2.20 -9.23
C PHE A 115 -11.19 0.67 -9.30
N ASN A 116 -11.70 -0.03 -8.27
CA ASN A 116 -11.89 -1.49 -8.24
C ASN A 116 -13.19 -1.91 -7.55
#